data_AF-A0A963S6N6-F1
#
_entry.id   AF-A0A963S6N6-F1
#
_cell.length_a   1.000
_cell.length_b   1.000
_cell.length_c   1.000
_cell.angle_alpha   90.00
_cell.angle_beta   90.00
_cell.angle_gamma   90.00
#
_symmetry.space_group_name_H-M   'P 1'
#
loop_
_entity.id
_entity.type
_entity.pdbx_description
1 polymer ?
#
loop_
_entity_poly.entity_id
_entity_poly.type
_entity_poly.pdbx_seq_one_letter_code
_entity_poly.pdbx_strand_id
1 'polypeptide(L)' 'MRASFAVLTMALEDLHGVTVEGQQADLSPDMQAALLSSVRDGVRKISRIMLDIAETLP' A
#
# COMPACT_ATOMS: atom_id res chain seq x y z
N MET A 1 -5.43 18.10 -6.86
CA MET A 1 -4.39 17.52 -7.75
C MET A 1 -3.05 17.27 -7.04
N ARG A 2 -2.22 18.28 -6.70
CA ARG A 2 -0.89 18.05 -6.09
C ARG A 2 -0.93 17.26 -4.78
N ALA A 3 -1.89 17.58 -3.91
CA ALA A 3 -2.11 16.83 -2.66
C ALA A 3 -2.50 15.37 -2.93
N SER A 4 -3.34 15.12 -3.93
CA SER A 4 -3.77 13.78 -4.31
C SER A 4 -2.61 12.90 -4.79
N PHE A 5 -1.71 13.47 -5.61
CA PHE A 5 -0.49 12.77 -6.01
C PHE A 5 0.41 12.46 -4.81
N ALA A 6 0.63 13.43 -3.90
CA ALA A 6 1.46 13.20 -2.71
C ALA A 6 0.88 12.08 -1.81
N VAL A 7 -0.43 12.07 -1.60
CA VAL A 7 -1.12 11.03 -0.81
C VAL A 7 -1.01 9.65 -1.46
N LEU A 8 -1.20 9.58 -2.79
CA LEU A 8 -1.06 8.34 -3.53
C LEU A 8 0.39 7.81 -3.51
N THR A 9 1.37 8.69 -3.73
CA THR A 9 2.80 8.33 -3.66
C THR A 9 3.17 7.78 -2.30
N MET A 10 2.80 8.47 -1.22
CA MET A 10 3.06 7.98 0.14
C MET A 10 2.47 6.58 0.37
N ALA A 11 1.23 6.34 -0.06
CA ALA A 11 0.59 5.04 0.10
C ALA A 11 1.29 3.92 -0.72
N LEU A 12 1.80 4.26 -1.91
CA LEU A 12 2.57 3.33 -2.74
C LEU A 12 3.94 3.03 -2.14
N GLU A 13 4.64 4.04 -1.61
CA GLU A 13 5.93 3.88 -0.93
C GLU A 13 5.81 3.03 0.34
N ASP A 14 4.77 3.25 1.15
CA ASP A 14 4.46 2.41 2.31
C ASP A 14 4.28 0.95 1.91
N LEU A 15 3.45 0.69 0.88
CA LEU A 15 3.18 -0.67 0.39
C LEU A 15 4.45 -1.32 -0.17
N HIS A 16 5.24 -0.55 -0.94
CA HIS A 16 6.52 -1.01 -1.47
C HIS A 16 7.46 -1.44 -0.34
N GLY A 17 7.58 -0.65 0.73
CA GLY A 17 8.37 -0.99 1.91
C GLY A 17 7.99 -2.34 2.52
N VAL A 18 6.70 -2.58 2.75
CA VAL A 18 6.20 -3.88 3.26
C VAL A 18 6.54 -5.02 2.30
N THR A 19 6.40 -4.81 0.99
CA THR A 19 6.74 -5.86 0.01
C THR A 19 8.22 -6.18 -0.05
N VAL A 20 9.10 -5.19 0.18
CA VAL A 20 10.55 -5.40 0.29
C VAL A 20 10.88 -6.16 1.57
N GLU A 21 10.28 -5.80 2.71
CA GLU A 21 10.45 -6.53 3.96
C GLU A 21 10.03 -8.00 3.82
N GLY A 22 8.94 -8.27 3.11
CA GLY A 22 8.47 -9.62 2.79
C GLY A 22 9.42 -10.50 1.98
N GLN A 23 10.51 -9.95 1.45
CA GLN A 23 11.52 -10.71 0.68
C GLN A 23 12.63 -11.30 1.57
N GLN A 24 12.61 -11.06 2.89
CA GLN A 24 13.58 -11.63 3.82
C GLN A 24 13.48 -13.17 3.85
N ALA A 25 14.64 -13.84 3.80
CA ALA A 25 14.74 -15.29 3.65
C ALA A 25 14.34 -16.08 4.91
N ASP A 26 14.35 -15.44 6.07
CA ASP A 26 14.21 -16.04 7.40
C ASP A 26 12.91 -15.65 8.12
N LEU A 27 11.92 -15.12 7.39
CA LEU A 27 10.62 -14.78 7.95
C LEU A 27 9.89 -16.03 8.45
N SER A 28 9.49 -16.02 9.72
CA SER A 28 8.60 -17.04 10.26
C SER A 28 7.23 -17.01 9.54
N PRO A 29 6.47 -18.12 9.55
CA PRO A 29 5.14 -18.16 8.93
C PRO A 29 4.19 -17.08 9.45
N ASP A 30 4.23 -16.77 10.75
CA ASP A 30 3.39 -15.73 11.35
C ASP A 30 3.77 -14.33 10.85
N MET A 31 5.08 -14.06 10.69
CA MET A 31 5.57 -12.80 10.11
C MET A 31 5.15 -12.66 8.64
N GLN A 32 5.27 -13.73 7.85
CA GLN A 32 4.80 -13.73 6.45
C GLN A 32 3.30 -13.45 6.37
N ALA A 33 2.49 -14.09 7.22
CA ALA A 33 1.05 -13.87 7.27
C ALA A 33 0.71 -12.42 7.66
N ALA A 34 1.42 -11.85 8.64
CA ALA A 34 1.24 -10.45 9.04
C ALA A 34 1.60 -9.48 7.90
N LEU A 35 2.74 -9.67 7.23
CA LEU A 35 3.15 -8.84 6.10
C LEU A 35 2.18 -8.93 4.93
N LEU A 36 1.67 -10.13 4.60
CA LEU A 36 0.65 -10.31 3.56
C LEU A 36 -0.69 -9.65 3.95
N SER A 37 -1.06 -9.67 5.23
CA SER A 37 -2.22 -8.91 5.71
C SER A 37 -2.02 -7.41 5.52
N SER A 38 -0.83 -6.89 5.84
CA SER A 38 -0.47 -5.48 5.60
C SER A 38 -0.50 -5.12 4.12
N VAL A 39 -0.01 -5.99 3.23
CA VAL A 39 -0.10 -5.81 1.77
C VAL A 39 -1.55 -5.68 1.33
N ARG A 40 -2.42 -6.60 1.77
CA ARG A 40 -3.86 -6.56 1.45
C ARG A 40 -4.49 -5.24 1.90
N ASP A 41 -4.18 -4.79 3.10
CA ASP A 41 -4.77 -3.56 3.65
C ASP A 41 -4.20 -2.30 2.96
N GLY A 42 -2.93 -2.31 2.56
CA GLY A 42 -2.31 -1.29 1.71
C GLY A 42 -2.97 -1.19 0.33
N VAL A 43 -3.22 -2.32 -0.35
CA VAL A 43 -3.94 -2.35 -1.63
C VAL A 43 -5.35 -1.77 -1.49
N ARG A 44 -6.07 -2.10 -0.42
CA ARG A 44 -7.39 -1.53 -0.14
C ARG A 44 -7.32 -0.01 0.08
N LYS A 45 -6.31 0.48 0.80
CA LYS A 45 -6.09 1.92 1.01
C LYS A 45 -5.83 2.65 -0.31
N ILE A 46 -4.93 2.12 -1.15
CA ILE A 46 -4.62 2.69 -2.47
C ILE A 46 -5.87 2.70 -3.36
N SER A 47 -6.63 1.61 -3.40
CA SER A 47 -7.86 1.53 -4.19
C SER A 47 -8.86 2.62 -3.81
N ARG A 48 -9.05 2.90 -2.51
CA ARG A 48 -9.90 4.01 -2.05
C ARG A 48 -9.36 5.36 -2.51
N ILE A 49 -8.07 5.62 -2.31
CA ILE A 49 -7.43 6.88 -2.76
C ILE A 49 -7.65 7.08 -4.27
N MET A 50 -7.51 6.03 -5.08
CA MET A 50 -7.74 6.13 -6.52
C MET A 50 -9.20 6.42 -6.88
N LEU A 51 -10.17 5.83 -6.17
CA LEU A 51 -11.59 6.13 -6.35
C LEU A 51 -11.90 7.58 -5.97
N ASP A 52 -11.42 8.04 -4.81
CA ASP A 52 -11.59 9.43 -4.36
C ASP A 52 -11.00 10.41 -5.38
N ILE A 53 -9.84 10.10 -5.96
CA ILE A 53 -9.25 10.90 -7.05
C ILE A 53 -10.17 10.92 -8.25
N ALA A 54 -10.65 9.76 -8.71
CA ALA A 54 -11.51 9.65 -9.89
C ALA A 54 -12.80 10.46 -9.75
N GLU A 55 -13.40 10.48 -8.56
CA GLU A 55 -14.62 11.27 -8.26
C GLU A 55 -14.38 12.79 -8.29
N THR A 56 -13.13 13.23 -8.12
CA THR A 56 -12.75 14.65 -8.17
C THR A 56 -12.27 15.12 -9.54
N LEU A 57 -12.11 14.21 -10.50
CA LEU A 57 -11.76 14.56 -11.87
C LEU A 57 -13.01 15.02 -12.64
N PRO A 58 -12.90 16.05 -13.50
CA PRO A 58 -14.02 16.57 -14.27
C PRO A 58 -14.51 15.62 -15.37
#